data_AF-A0A813YHB7-F1
#
_entry.id   AF-A0A813YHB7-F1
#
_cell.length_a   1.000
_cell.length_b   1.000
_cell.length_c   1.000
_cell.angle_alpha   90.00
_cell.angle_beta   90.00
_cell.angle_gamma   90.00
#
_symmetry.space_group_name_H-M   'P 1'
#
loop_
_entity.id
_entity.type
_entity.pdbx_description
1 polymer ?
#
loop_
_entity_poly.entity_id
_entity_poly.type
_entity_poly.pdbx_seq_one_letter_code
_entity_poly.pdbx_strand_id
1 'polypeptide(L)'
;KNLRSGLNNHAFIVGLIINLFALVLDIPLVLYYLYYGTVWIQVPFICQLWRYIDAASYTVLPKLVAWASFERHILIFNEQRLLRSKNRILFHYIPIVILAVWRSIIGIPSFGSQYYVYGSFFSDYINFLFPFGCVGTIPKLKTKMTKILLCCKIKPTAVAPRTMTNQQRPTGQKPIIANTAL
;
A
#
# COMPACT_ATOMS: atom_id res chain seq x y z
N LYS A 1 -12.75 13.07 -21.08
CA LYS A 1 -12.50 11.75 -20.44
C LYS A 1 -11.01 11.35 -20.32
N ASN A 2 -10.03 12.22 -20.66
CA ASN A 2 -8.61 11.79 -20.74
C ASN A 2 -7.68 12.25 -19.59
N LEU A 3 -8.15 13.03 -18.62
CA LEU A 3 -7.28 13.52 -17.52
C LEU A 3 -6.95 12.46 -16.45
N ARG A 4 -7.74 11.39 -16.34
CA ARG A 4 -7.50 10.30 -15.37
C ARG A 4 -6.25 9.45 -15.67
N SER A 5 -5.74 9.49 -16.91
CA SER A 5 -4.58 8.70 -17.32
C SER A 5 -3.23 9.34 -16.98
N GLY A 6 -3.15 10.68 -16.87
CA GLY A 6 -1.86 11.37 -16.76
C GLY A 6 -1.25 11.35 -15.35
N LEU A 7 -2.07 11.56 -14.31
CA LEU A 7 -1.54 11.82 -12.97
C LEU A 7 -0.90 10.57 -12.32
N ASN A 8 -1.51 9.41 -12.53
CA ASN A 8 -1.04 8.14 -11.95
C ASN A 8 0.29 7.65 -12.54
N ASN A 9 0.71 8.21 -13.67
CA ASN A 9 1.97 7.83 -14.30
C ASN A 9 3.18 8.46 -13.59
N HIS A 10 3.05 9.61 -12.94
CA HIS A 10 4.22 10.31 -12.38
C HIS A 10 4.92 9.53 -11.27
N ALA A 11 4.18 9.01 -10.28
CA ALA A 11 4.78 8.22 -9.20
C ALA A 11 5.44 6.93 -9.73
N PHE A 12 4.84 6.31 -10.75
CA PHE A 12 5.38 5.11 -11.38
C PHE A 12 6.64 5.41 -12.19
N ILE A 13 6.63 6.50 -12.97
CA ILE A 13 7.80 6.98 -13.71
C ILE A 13 8.95 7.31 -12.75
N VAL A 14 8.69 8.01 -11.66
CA VAL A 14 9.70 8.32 -10.64
C VAL A 14 10.25 7.03 -10.01
N GLY A 15 9.38 6.08 -9.66
CA GLY A 15 9.82 4.78 -9.15
C GLY A 15 10.68 4.00 -10.14
N LEU A 16 10.31 3.99 -11.43
CA LEU A 16 11.10 3.36 -12.50
C LEU A 16 12.46 4.02 -12.68
N ILE A 17 12.52 5.35 -12.63
CA ILE A 17 13.79 6.09 -12.73
C ILE A 17 14.70 5.73 -11.54
N ILE A 18 14.18 5.75 -10.31
CA ILE A 18 14.95 5.36 -9.12
C ILE A 18 15.46 3.93 -9.25
N ASN A 19 14.60 2.99 -9.67
CA ASN A 19 14.96 1.59 -9.83
C ASN A 19 16.01 1.38 -10.94
N LEU A 20 15.91 2.13 -12.04
CA LEU A 20 16.91 2.11 -13.11
C LEU A 20 18.27 2.59 -12.59
N PHE A 21 18.30 3.70 -11.85
CA PHE A 21 19.54 4.19 -11.23
C PHE A 21 20.13 3.18 -10.24
N ALA A 22 19.29 2.55 -9.40
CA ALA A 22 19.73 1.50 -8.50
C ALA A 22 20.34 0.33 -9.30
N LEU A 23 19.66 -0.17 -10.34
CA LEU A 23 20.16 -1.29 -11.13
C LEU A 23 21.47 -0.97 -11.87
N VAL A 24 21.59 0.22 -12.45
CA VAL A 24 22.76 0.60 -13.25
C VAL A 24 23.98 0.94 -12.37
N LEU A 25 23.77 1.52 -11.19
CA LEU A 25 24.86 1.95 -10.33
C LEU A 25 25.21 0.90 -9.27
N ASP A 26 24.20 0.32 -8.61
CA ASP A 26 24.39 -0.56 -7.46
C ASP A 26 24.85 -1.96 -7.87
N ILE A 27 24.17 -2.58 -8.84
CA ILE A 27 24.45 -3.97 -9.24
C ILE A 27 25.91 -4.15 -9.70
N PRO A 28 26.50 -3.29 -10.56
CA PRO A 28 27.89 -3.46 -10.96
C PRO A 28 28.87 -3.27 -9.79
N LEU A 29 28.59 -2.33 -8.87
CA LEU A 29 29.44 -2.09 -7.69
C LEU A 29 29.40 -3.27 -6.71
N VAL A 30 28.20 -3.80 -6.44
CA VAL A 30 28.01 -5.01 -5.63
C VAL A 30 28.73 -6.19 -6.27
N LEU A 31 28.54 -6.41 -7.58
CA LEU A 31 29.15 -7.53 -8.29
C LEU A 31 30.68 -7.45 -8.28
N TYR A 32 31.24 -6.25 -8.48
CA TYR A 32 32.67 -6.00 -8.37
C TYR A 32 33.19 -6.32 -6.96
N TYR A 33 32.49 -5.84 -5.93
CA TYR A 33 32.85 -6.10 -4.53
C TYR A 33 32.82 -7.60 -4.20
N LEU A 34 31.79 -8.32 -4.65
CA LEU A 34 31.67 -9.77 -4.44
C LEU A 34 32.77 -10.56 -5.16
N TYR A 35 33.23 -10.10 -6.33
CA TYR A 35 34.26 -10.78 -7.10
C TYR A 35 35.68 -10.52 -6.57
N TYR A 36 36.02 -9.26 -6.28
CA TYR A 36 37.38 -8.86 -5.87
C TYR A 36 37.59 -8.77 -4.35
N GLY A 37 36.51 -8.85 -3.55
CA GLY A 37 36.56 -8.63 -2.10
C GLY A 37 36.89 -7.19 -1.69
N THR A 38 36.89 -6.26 -2.65
CA THR A 38 37.24 -4.84 -2.44
C THR A 38 36.33 -3.94 -3.26
N VAL A 39 36.07 -2.72 -2.78
CA VAL A 39 35.30 -1.73 -3.55
C VAL A 39 36.18 -1.07 -4.61
N TRP A 40 35.61 -0.81 -5.80
CA TRP A 40 36.36 -0.24 -6.93
C TRP A 40 36.99 1.12 -6.60
N ILE A 41 36.26 1.97 -5.87
CA ILE A 41 36.71 3.29 -5.43
C ILE A 41 36.72 3.33 -3.90
N GLN A 42 37.90 3.20 -3.30
CA GLN A 42 38.09 3.18 -1.84
C GLN A 42 38.12 4.58 -1.20
N VAL A 43 37.39 5.54 -1.76
CA VAL A 43 37.29 6.88 -1.20
C VAL A 43 36.17 6.87 -0.15
N PRO A 44 36.43 7.24 1.13
CA PRO A 44 35.44 7.16 2.20
C PRO A 44 34.12 7.85 1.88
N PHE A 45 34.20 9.01 1.21
CA PHE A 45 33.03 9.75 0.72
C PHE A 45 32.18 8.94 -0.27
N ILE A 46 32.81 8.28 -1.25
CA ILE A 46 32.11 7.47 -2.25
C ILE A 46 31.47 6.24 -1.61
N CYS A 47 32.14 5.57 -0.68
CA CYS A 47 31.57 4.45 0.08
C CYS A 47 30.33 4.86 0.88
N GLN A 48 30.38 6.03 1.54
CA GLN A 48 29.23 6.55 2.28
C GLN A 48 28.08 6.95 1.36
N LEU A 49 28.39 7.60 0.23
CA LEU A 49 27.39 7.98 -0.77
C LEU A 49 26.71 6.75 -1.36
N TRP A 50 27.48 5.72 -1.70
CA TRP A 50 26.96 4.46 -2.22
C TRP A 50 26.04 3.78 -1.21
N ARG A 51 26.49 3.61 0.03
CA ARG A 51 25.66 3.06 1.12
C ARG A 51 24.38 3.87 1.36
N TYR A 52 24.46 5.19 1.22
CA TYR A 52 23.29 6.06 1.31
C TYR A 52 22.29 5.82 0.17
N ILE A 53 22.78 5.74 -1.08
CA ILE A 53 21.94 5.50 -2.26
C ILE A 53 21.29 4.12 -2.22
N ASP A 54 22.04 3.08 -1.86
CA ASP A 54 21.53 1.71 -1.71
C ASP A 54 20.42 1.65 -0.65
N ALA A 55 20.72 2.13 0.56
CA ALA A 55 19.75 2.15 1.65
C ALA A 55 18.55 3.06 1.36
N ALA A 56 18.71 4.15 0.60
CA ALA A 56 17.60 5.00 0.16
C ALA A 56 16.73 4.26 -0.87
N SER A 57 17.31 3.62 -1.86
CA SER A 57 16.60 2.90 -2.93
C SER A 57 15.75 1.76 -2.35
N TYR A 58 16.33 0.97 -1.45
CA TYR A 58 15.64 -0.14 -0.80
C TYR A 58 14.46 0.29 0.08
N THR A 59 14.54 1.47 0.70
CA THR A 59 13.51 1.94 1.64
C THR A 59 12.47 2.86 1.00
N VAL A 60 12.85 3.68 0.03
CA VAL A 60 11.97 4.67 -0.62
C VAL A 60 11.08 4.01 -1.66
N LEU A 61 11.58 3.02 -2.41
CA LEU A 61 10.83 2.41 -3.51
C LEU A 61 9.56 1.67 -3.02
N PRO A 62 9.61 0.79 -1.99
CA PRO A 62 8.40 0.16 -1.47
C PRO A 62 7.40 1.17 -0.91
N LYS A 63 7.88 2.26 -0.29
CA LYS A 63 7.05 3.34 0.25
C LYS A 63 6.36 4.13 -0.87
N LEU A 64 7.05 4.43 -1.97
CA LEU A 64 6.47 5.04 -3.16
C LEU A 64 5.40 4.15 -3.80
N VAL A 65 5.64 2.84 -3.90
CA VAL A 65 4.68 1.89 -4.47
C VAL A 65 3.44 1.75 -3.57
N ALA A 66 3.64 1.64 -2.25
CA ALA A 66 2.56 1.63 -1.27
C ALA A 66 1.73 2.92 -1.36
N TRP A 67 2.41 4.07 -1.42
CA TRP A 67 1.78 5.38 -1.56
C TRP A 67 0.99 5.51 -2.87
N ALA A 68 1.56 5.10 -4.00
CA ALA A 68 0.88 5.13 -5.30
C ALA A 68 -0.37 4.23 -5.33
N SER A 69 -0.30 3.07 -4.68
CA SER A 69 -1.45 2.16 -4.53
C SER A 69 -2.54 2.80 -3.70
N PHE A 70 -2.14 3.49 -2.64
CA PHE A 70 -3.03 4.20 -1.75
C PHE A 70 -3.71 5.39 -2.43
N GLU A 71 -2.96 6.21 -3.14
CA GLU A 71 -3.50 7.33 -3.91
C GLU A 71 -4.57 6.87 -4.91
N ARG A 72 -4.31 5.78 -5.64
CA ARG A 72 -5.29 5.19 -6.57
C ARG A 72 -6.57 4.80 -5.85
N HIS A 73 -6.46 4.25 -4.64
CA HIS A 73 -7.62 3.93 -3.83
C HIS A 73 -8.43 5.19 -3.49
N ILE A 74 -7.80 6.27 -3.01
CA ILE A 74 -8.52 7.51 -2.71
C ILE A 74 -9.17 8.09 -3.98
N LEU A 75 -8.48 8.07 -5.12
CA LEU A 75 -9.00 8.57 -6.40
C LEU A 75 -10.28 7.85 -6.84
N ILE A 76 -10.39 6.55 -6.57
CA ILE A 76 -11.59 5.75 -6.89
C ILE A 76 -12.75 6.13 -5.96
N PHE A 77 -12.51 6.29 -4.66
CA PHE A 77 -13.58 6.49 -3.67
C PHE A 77 -13.95 7.96 -3.42
N ASN A 78 -13.06 8.91 -3.72
CA ASN A 78 -13.22 10.34 -3.40
C ASN A 78 -12.82 11.25 -4.57
N GLU A 79 -13.10 10.85 -5.82
CA GLU A 79 -12.74 11.61 -7.03
C GLU A 79 -13.07 13.11 -6.92
N GLN A 80 -14.29 13.45 -6.51
CA GLN A 80 -14.76 14.85 -6.42
C GLN A 80 -13.93 15.70 -5.45
N ARG A 81 -13.41 15.12 -4.36
CA ARG A 81 -12.58 15.85 -3.38
C ARG A 81 -11.14 16.05 -3.87
N LEU A 82 -10.60 15.11 -4.63
CA LEU A 82 -9.23 15.17 -5.15
C LEU A 82 -9.09 16.01 -6.42
N LEU A 83 -10.19 16.24 -7.15
CA LEU A 83 -10.20 17.13 -8.31
C LEU A 83 -9.93 18.60 -7.97
N ARG A 84 -10.04 19.01 -6.70
CA ARG A 84 -9.67 20.36 -6.26
C ARG A 84 -8.14 20.47 -6.19
N SER A 85 -7.54 21.33 -7.01
CA SER A 85 -6.07 21.40 -7.18
C SER A 85 -5.29 21.61 -5.86
N LYS A 86 -5.87 22.34 -4.90
CA LYS A 86 -5.28 22.55 -3.57
C LYS A 86 -5.14 21.25 -2.77
N ASN A 87 -6.12 20.35 -2.88
CA ASN A 87 -6.08 19.04 -2.23
C ASN A 87 -5.07 18.12 -2.90
N ARG A 88 -4.89 18.24 -4.22
CA ARG A 88 -3.88 17.47 -4.94
C ARG A 88 -2.47 17.76 -4.44
N ILE A 89 -2.13 19.02 -4.19
CA ILE A 89 -0.81 19.37 -3.62
C ILE A 89 -0.64 18.75 -2.24
N LEU A 90 -1.65 18.92 -1.38
CA LEU A 90 -1.61 18.46 0.00
C LEU A 90 -1.53 16.94 0.14
N PHE A 91 -2.33 16.21 -0.65
CA PHE A 91 -2.39 14.76 -0.55
C PHE A 91 -1.36 14.06 -1.44
N HIS A 92 -1.01 14.56 -2.63
CA HIS A 92 -0.09 13.86 -3.52
C HIS A 92 1.39 14.16 -3.23
N TYR A 93 1.76 15.45 -3.20
CA TYR A 93 3.16 15.85 -3.20
C TYR A 93 3.76 15.93 -1.79
N ILE A 94 3.00 16.41 -0.80
CA ILE A 94 3.50 16.57 0.58
C ILE A 94 4.00 15.24 1.17
N PRO A 95 3.27 14.11 1.08
CA PRO A 95 3.75 12.84 1.64
C PRO A 95 5.04 12.35 1.00
N ILE A 96 5.19 12.49 -0.32
CA ILE A 96 6.40 12.11 -1.05
C ILE A 96 7.58 12.99 -0.61
N VAL A 97 7.37 14.31 -0.53
CA VAL A 97 8.41 15.27 -0.08
C VAL A 97 8.79 15.01 1.37
N ILE A 98 7.83 14.78 2.27
CA ILE A 98 8.11 14.45 3.68
C ILE A 98 8.91 13.16 3.78
N LEU A 99 8.54 12.10 3.06
CA LEU A 99 9.28 10.83 3.06
C LEU A 99 10.72 11.01 2.55
N ALA A 100 10.91 11.77 1.48
CA ALA A 100 12.23 12.06 0.92
C ALA A 100 13.11 12.90 1.85
N VAL A 101 12.56 13.98 2.42
CA VAL A 101 13.27 14.87 3.35
C VAL A 101 13.60 14.15 4.66
N TRP A 102 12.64 13.44 5.24
CA TRP A 102 12.83 12.67 6.47
C TRP A 102 13.95 11.64 6.32
N ARG A 103 13.97 10.90 5.20
CA ARG A 103 15.02 9.93 4.93
C ARG A 103 16.39 10.57 4.77
N SER A 104 16.44 11.75 4.14
CA SER A 104 17.67 12.52 3.94
C SER A 104 18.25 13.02 5.26
N ILE A 105 17.40 13.51 6.17
CA ILE A 105 17.82 13.98 7.50
C ILE A 105 18.35 12.83 8.36
N ILE A 106 17.65 11.69 8.39
CA ILE A 106 18.07 10.50 9.16
C ILE A 106 19.35 9.86 8.59
N GLY A 107 19.60 10.02 7.28
CA GLY A 107 20.78 9.45 6.63
C GLY A 107 22.10 10.16 6.97
N ILE A 108 22.06 11.31 7.65
CA ILE A 108 23.27 12.06 7.97
C ILE A 108 24.01 11.34 9.11
N PRO A 109 25.27 10.92 8.91
CA PRO A 109 26.02 10.08 9.86
C PRO A 109 26.25 10.72 11.24
N SER A 110 26.05 12.03 11.36
CA SER A 110 26.13 12.77 12.63
C SER A 110 24.91 12.58 13.55
N PHE A 111 23.76 12.17 13.00
CA PHE A 111 22.58 11.80 13.80
C PHE A 111 22.65 10.30 14.11
N GLY A 112 23.08 9.98 15.33
CA GLY A 112 23.55 8.66 15.74
C GLY A 112 22.69 7.46 15.30
N SER A 113 23.39 6.33 15.10
CA SER A 113 22.85 5.02 14.68
C SER A 113 21.64 4.51 15.49
N GLN A 114 21.48 4.98 16.72
CA GLN A 114 20.37 4.65 17.61
C GLN A 114 19.02 5.13 17.06
N TYR A 115 18.96 6.35 16.50
CA TYR A 115 17.71 6.92 15.98
C TYR A 115 17.28 6.30 14.65
N TYR A 116 18.23 5.70 13.93
CA TYR A 116 17.96 5.08 12.65
C TYR A 116 17.00 3.89 12.77
N VAL A 117 17.21 3.03 13.78
CA VAL A 117 16.41 1.82 13.99
C VAL A 117 14.97 2.16 14.38
N TYR A 118 14.80 3.10 15.32
CA TYR A 118 13.47 3.55 15.71
C TYR A 118 12.78 4.34 14.59
N GLY A 119 13.52 5.22 13.91
CA GLY A 119 13.01 6.02 12.81
C GLY A 119 12.53 5.19 11.62
N SER A 120 13.24 4.10 11.28
CA SER A 120 12.79 3.16 10.25
C SER A 120 11.52 2.43 10.70
N PHE A 121 11.51 1.91 11.93
CA PHE A 121 10.36 1.20 12.48
C PHE A 121 9.09 2.05 12.50
N PHE A 122 9.16 3.28 13.03
CA PHE A 122 8.01 4.19 13.05
C PHE A 122 7.58 4.61 11.65
N SER A 123 8.52 4.84 10.73
CA SER A 123 8.19 5.15 9.34
C SER A 123 7.45 3.99 8.67
N ASP A 124 7.88 2.76 8.89
CA ASP A 124 7.25 1.58 8.30
C ASP A 124 5.88 1.33 8.94
N TYR A 125 5.75 1.56 10.25
CA TYR A 125 4.49 1.45 10.97
C TYR A 125 3.47 2.50 10.52
N ILE A 126 3.88 3.75 10.30
CA ILE A 126 3.01 4.79 9.76
C ILE A 126 2.54 4.40 8.36
N ASN A 127 3.45 3.97 7.48
CA ASN A 127 3.08 3.51 6.13
C ASN A 127 2.13 2.31 6.16
N PHE A 128 2.28 1.41 7.14
CA PHE A 128 1.41 0.25 7.33
C PHE A 128 0.04 0.62 7.90
N LEU A 129 -0.02 1.53 8.89
CA LEU A 129 -1.25 1.96 9.53
C LEU A 129 -2.09 2.92 8.66
N PHE A 130 -1.45 3.67 7.79
CA PHE A 130 -2.13 4.66 6.95
C PHE A 130 -3.26 4.07 6.10
N PRO A 131 -3.08 2.91 5.40
CA PRO A 131 -4.17 2.19 4.75
C PRO A 131 -5.38 1.96 5.66
N PHE A 132 -5.17 1.57 6.92
CA PHE A 132 -6.26 1.31 7.87
C PHE A 132 -6.98 2.59 8.31
N GLY A 133 -6.23 3.68 8.52
CA GLY A 133 -6.83 5.01 8.76
C GLY A 133 -7.74 5.44 7.61
N CYS A 134 -7.36 5.09 6.39
CA CYS A 134 -8.09 5.47 5.18
C CYS A 134 -9.27 4.56 4.86
N VAL A 135 -9.19 3.27 5.22
CA VAL A 135 -10.34 2.36 5.25
C VAL A 135 -11.44 2.93 6.16
N GLY A 136 -11.07 3.58 7.27
CA GLY A 136 -12.00 4.28 8.16
C GLY A 136 -12.71 5.49 7.54
N THR A 137 -12.17 6.09 6.47
CA THR A 137 -12.78 7.24 5.78
C THR A 137 -13.81 6.86 4.73
N ILE A 138 -14.00 5.57 4.43
CA ILE A 138 -15.04 5.09 3.50
C ILE A 138 -16.39 5.04 4.24
N PRO A 139 -17.34 5.95 3.99
CA PRO A 139 -18.57 6.04 4.79
C PRO A 139 -19.45 4.78 4.66
N LYS A 140 -19.45 4.14 3.49
CA LYS A 140 -20.14 2.86 3.25
C LYS A 140 -19.50 1.69 4.01
N LEU A 141 -18.19 1.71 4.21
CA LEU A 141 -17.50 0.66 4.95
C LEU A 141 -17.66 0.86 6.45
N LYS A 142 -17.59 2.12 6.92
CA LYS A 142 -17.89 2.47 8.31
C LYS A 142 -19.28 1.99 8.71
N THR A 143 -20.30 2.24 7.89
CA THR A 143 -21.67 1.76 8.14
C THR A 143 -21.79 0.23 8.15
N LYS A 144 -21.07 -0.49 7.27
CA LYS A 144 -21.01 -1.96 7.29
C LYS A 144 -20.27 -2.53 8.50
N MET A 145 -19.08 -2.02 8.82
CA MET A 145 -18.30 -2.45 9.99
C MET A 145 -19.05 -2.15 11.28
N THR A 146 -19.68 -0.98 11.41
CA THR A 146 -20.51 -0.66 12.58
C THR A 146 -21.67 -1.64 12.71
N LYS A 147 -22.33 -2.02 11.60
CA LYS A 147 -23.35 -3.09 11.62
C LYS A 147 -22.79 -4.44 12.06
N ILE A 148 -21.62 -4.85 11.57
CA ILE A 148 -20.99 -6.13 11.95
C ILE A 148 -20.61 -6.12 13.44
N LEU A 149 -19.95 -5.05 13.91
CA LEU A 149 -19.55 -4.90 15.31
C LEU A 149 -20.76 -4.81 16.26
N LEU A 150 -21.86 -4.19 15.84
CA LEU A 150 -23.12 -4.19 16.59
C LEU A 150 -23.84 -5.55 16.51
N CYS A 151 -23.75 -6.28 15.39
CA CYS A 151 -24.28 -7.63 15.28
C CYS A 151 -23.55 -8.64 16.17
N CYS A 152 -22.27 -8.45 16.47
CA CYS A 152 -21.56 -9.27 17.46
C CYS A 152 -22.05 -9.03 18.90
N LYS A 153 -22.86 -8.00 19.15
CA LYS A 153 -23.60 -7.83 20.42
C LYS A 153 -24.98 -8.49 20.42
N ILE A 154 -25.40 -9.12 19.30
CA ILE A 154 -26.60 -9.94 19.29
C ILE A 154 -26.31 -11.15 20.17
N LYS A 155 -26.96 -11.19 21.34
CA LYS A 155 -26.97 -12.35 22.22
C LYS A 155 -27.29 -13.57 21.35
N PRO A 156 -26.54 -14.69 21.47
CA PRO A 156 -26.88 -15.90 20.75
C PRO A 156 -28.36 -16.18 21.03
N THR A 157 -29.19 -16.06 20.00
CA THR A 157 -30.59 -16.44 20.12
C THR A 157 -30.54 -17.93 20.40
N ALA A 158 -30.84 -18.31 21.65
CA ALA A 158 -30.96 -19.70 22.01
C ALA A 158 -32.00 -20.28 21.06
N VAL A 159 -31.53 -21.01 20.05
CA VAL A 159 -32.42 -21.71 19.13
C VAL A 159 -33.02 -22.81 19.98
N ALA A 160 -34.25 -22.58 20.45
CA ALA A 160 -35.00 -23.61 21.13
C ALA A 160 -35.02 -24.84 20.20
N PRO A 161 -34.64 -26.02 20.71
CA PRO A 161 -34.53 -27.22 19.89
C PRO A 161 -35.85 -27.41 19.14
N ARG A 162 -35.77 -27.30 17.81
CA ARG A 162 -36.92 -27.53 16.95
C ARG A 162 -37.20 -29.02 17.01
N THR A 163 -38.23 -29.40 17.75
CA THR A 163 -38.78 -30.75 17.70
C THR A 163 -39.16 -31.00 16.25
N MET A 164 -38.46 -31.92 15.58
CA MET A 164 -38.82 -32.33 14.23
C MET A 164 -40.15 -33.08 14.32
N THR A 165 -41.27 -32.37 14.24
CA THR A 165 -42.52 -32.99 13.85
C THR A 165 -42.39 -33.36 12.38
N ASN A 166 -42.37 -34.67 12.16
CA ASN A 166 -42.26 -35.37 10.90
C ASN A 166 -43.38 -34.92 9.93
N GLN A 167 -43.16 -33.79 9.24
CA GLN A 167 -44.13 -33.24 8.30
C GLN A 167 -43.88 -33.83 6.91
N GLN A 168 -44.61 -34.91 6.68
CA GLN A 168 -45.08 -35.50 5.42
C GLN A 168 -44.44 -34.98 4.12
N ARG A 169 -43.69 -35.91 3.51
CA ARG A 169 -43.32 -36.02 2.10
C ARG A 169 -44.50 -35.64 1.17
N PRO A 170 -44.40 -34.55 0.38
CA PRO A 170 -45.31 -34.33 -0.73
C PRO A 170 -44.92 -35.26 -1.88
N THR A 171 -45.74 -36.28 -2.10
CA THR A 171 -45.78 -37.06 -3.35
C THR A 171 -46.45 -36.20 -4.42
N GLY A 172 -45.71 -35.72 -5.42
CA GLY A 172 -46.35 -35.04 -6.55
C GLY A 172 -45.43 -34.19 -7.41
N GLN A 173 -44.30 -34.74 -7.88
CA GLN A 173 -43.50 -34.08 -8.89
C GLN A 173 -43.98 -34.52 -10.28
N LYS A 174 -44.75 -33.66 -10.94
CA LYS A 174 -45.15 -33.84 -12.35
C LYS A 174 -43.95 -33.48 -13.26
N PRO A 175 -43.60 -34.32 -14.25
CA PRO A 175 -42.54 -34.02 -15.20
C PRO A 175 -42.96 -32.89 -16.14
N ILE A 176 -42.08 -31.90 -16.30
CA ILE A 176 -42.20 -30.85 -17.30
C ILE A 176 -41.63 -31.40 -18.61
N ILE A 177 -42.50 -31.54 -19.60
CA ILE A 177 -42.14 -31.91 -20.98
C ILE A 177 -41.44 -30.70 -21.62
N ALA A 178 -40.19 -30.89 -22.01
CA ALA A 178 -39.44 -29.93 -22.81
C ALA A 178 -39.94 -29.99 -24.26
N ASN A 179 -40.52 -28.89 -24.74
CA ASN A 179 -40.81 -28.72 -26.16
C ASN A 179 -39.61 -28.07 -26.84
N THR A 180 -39.00 -28.87 -27.71
CA THR A 180 -38.06 -28.50 -28.76
C THR A 180 -38.77 -27.61 -29.77
N ALA A 181 -38.19 -26.45 -30.11
CA ALA A 181 -38.59 -25.68 -31.28
C ALA A 181 -37.33 -25.32 -32.08
N LEU A 182 -37.43 -25.69 -33.36
CA LEU A 182 -36.59 -25.47 -34.54
C LEU A 182 -35.83 -24.14 -34.60
#